data_AF-A0A8T8WIQ6-F1
#
_entry.id   AF-A0A8T8WIQ6-F1
#
_cell.length_a   1.000
_cell.length_b   1.000
_cell.length_c   1.000
_cell.angle_alpha   90.00
_cell.angle_beta   90.00
_cell.angle_gamma   90.00
#
_symmetry.space_group_name_H-M   'P 1'
#
loop_
_entity.id
_entity.type
_entity.pdbx_description
1 polymer ?
#
loop_
_entity_poly.entity_id
_entity_poly.type
_entity_poly.pdbx_seq_one_letter_code
_entity_poly.pdbx_strand_id
1 'polypeptide(L)' 'MGTTVELSDDLVERIEGHLEEDETIEEFLEELISIYEQEGRFLQEGA' A
#
# COMPACT_ATOMS: atom_id res chain seq x y z
N MET A 1 -0.96 17.63 -6.37
CA MET A 1 0.52 17.73 -6.32
C MET A 1 1.01 16.33 -6.02
N GLY A 2 1.94 15.79 -6.81
CA GLY A 2 2.49 14.45 -6.58
C GLY A 2 3.76 14.53 -5.75
N THR A 3 3.95 13.54 -4.87
CA THR A 3 5.21 13.29 -4.17
C THR A 3 5.71 11.93 -4.65
N THR A 4 7.00 11.83 -4.98
CA THR A 4 7.59 10.56 -5.39
C THR A 4 8.15 9.82 -4.17
N VAL A 5 7.96 8.51 -4.14
CA VAL A 5 8.62 7.58 -3.22
C VAL A 5 9.54 6.66 -4.01
N GLU A 6 10.72 6.36 -3.47
CA GLU A 6 11.64 5.39 -4.07
C GLU A 6 11.39 4.01 -3.45
N LEU A 7 11.20 3.00 -4.30
CA LEU A 7 10.99 1.60 -3.91
C LEU A 7 12.10 0.76 -4.54
N SER A 8 12.54 -0.29 -3.84
CA SER A 8 13.49 -1.25 -4.41
C SER A 8 12.84 -2.08 -5.51
N ASP A 9 13.61 -2.50 -6.52
CA ASP A 9 13.11 -3.35 -7.61
C ASP A 9 12.43 -4.63 -7.09
N ASP A 10 13.00 -5.28 -6.07
CA ASP A 10 12.39 -6.46 -5.44
C ASP A 10 11.00 -6.20 -4.83
N LEU A 11 10.75 -4.98 -4.36
CA LEU A 11 9.46 -4.61 -3.80
C LEU A 11 8.46 -4.31 -4.90
N VAL A 12 8.91 -3.62 -5.96
CA VAL A 12 8.08 -3.33 -7.13
C VAL A 12 7.63 -4.63 -7.79
N GLU A 13 8.54 -5.59 -8.03
CA GLU A 13 8.19 -6.88 -8.62
C GLU A 13 7.15 -7.64 -7.78
N ARG A 14 7.27 -7.58 -6.45
CA ARG A 14 6.29 -8.17 -5.53
C ARG A 14 4.94 -7.48 -5.64
N ILE A 15 4.90 -6.14 -5.69
CA ILE A 15 3.66 -5.38 -5.83
C ILE A 15 3.00 -5.73 -7.16
N GLU A 16 3.73 -5.68 -8.27
CA GLU A 16 3.23 -6.00 -9.60
C GLU A 16 2.63 -7.41 -9.69
N GLY A 17 3.18 -8.38 -8.94
CA GLY A 17 2.61 -9.73 -8.85
C GLY A 17 1.29 -9.84 -8.08
N HIS A 18 0.88 -8.80 -7.34
CA HIS A 18 -0.37 -8.74 -6.58
C HIS A 18 -1.39 -7.76 -7.18
N LEU A 19 -1.03 -7.03 -8.24
CA LEU A 19 -1.95 -6.11 -8.91
C LEU A 19 -3.10 -6.85 -9.58
N GLU A 20 -4.31 -6.31 -9.46
CA GLU A 20 -5.47 -6.73 -10.24
C GLU A 20 -5.41 -6.20 -11.68
N GLU A 21 -6.30 -6.67 -12.56
CA GLU A 21 -6.32 -6.22 -13.96
C GLU A 21 -6.55 -4.70 -14.05
N ASP A 22 -5.65 -4.00 -14.75
CA ASP A 22 -5.62 -2.53 -14.88
C ASP A 22 -5.36 -1.75 -13.58
N GLU A 23 -4.98 -2.42 -12.49
CA GLU A 23 -4.62 -1.77 -11.23
C GLU A 23 -3.20 -1.15 -11.29
N THR A 24 -3.05 0.04 -10.72
CA THR A 24 -1.75 0.69 -10.55
C THR A 24 -1.13 0.42 -9.18
N ILE A 25 0.19 0.59 -9.08
CA ILE A 25 0.91 0.52 -7.79
C ILE A 25 0.34 1.53 -6.77
N GLU A 26 -0.13 2.70 -7.22
CA GLU A 26 -0.74 3.71 -6.34
C GLU A 26 -2.05 3.18 -5.74
N GLU A 27 -2.94 2.62 -6.56
CA GLU A 27 -4.23 2.05 -6.13
C GLU A 27 -4.03 0.89 -5.15
N PHE A 28 -3.10 -0.02 -5.43
CA PHE A 28 -2.76 -1.12 -4.55
C PHE A 28 -2.27 -0.63 -3.17
N LEU A 29 -1.42 0.39 -3.15
CA LEU A 29 -0.92 0.97 -1.89
C LEU A 29 -2.04 1.69 -1.12
N GLU A 30 -2.94 2.39 -1.81
CA GLU A 30 -4.12 3.00 -1.19
C GLU A 30 -5.05 1.95 -0.56
N GLU A 31 -5.26 0.82 -1.23
CA GLU A 31 -6.02 -0.30 -0.67
C GLU A 31 -5.34 -0.85 0.59
N LEU A 32 -4.03 -1.11 0.55
CA LEU A 32 -3.30 -1.58 1.71
C LEU A 32 -3.40 -0.63 2.90
N ILE A 33 -3.27 0.68 2.67
CA ILE A 33 -3.42 1.70 3.71
C ILE A 33 -4.86 1.67 4.26
N SER A 34 -5.86 1.58 3.39
CA SER A 34 -7.26 1.47 3.80
C SER A 34 -7.52 0.24 4.68
N ILE A 35 -6.87 -0.89 4.42
CA ILE A 35 -6.94 -2.08 5.29
C ILE A 35 -6.33 -1.76 6.67
N TYR A 36 -5.15 -1.13 6.72
CA TYR A 36 -4.53 -0.72 7.99
C TYR A 36 -5.38 0.28 8.78
N GLU A 37 -6.06 1.22 8.10
CA GLU A 37 -6.91 2.23 8.72
C GLU A 37 -8.25 1.65 9.20
N GLN A 38 -8.88 0.77 8.41
CA GLN A 38 -10.14 0.12 8.76
C GLN A 38 -9.97 -0.95 9.83
N GLU A 39 -8.88 -1.72 9.80
CA GLU A 39 -8.46 -2.61 10.89
C GLU A 39 -7.74 -1.86 12.03
N GLY A 40 -7.79 -0.52 12.01
CA GLY A 40 -7.22 0.43 12.98
C GLY A 40 -7.72 0.31 14.43
N ARG A 41 -8.23 -0.84 14.85
CA ARG A 41 -8.32 -1.21 16.27
C ARG A 41 -6.99 -1.65 16.88
N PHE A 42 -5.94 -1.88 16.10
CA PHE A 42 -4.64 -2.31 16.67
C PHE A 42 -3.64 -1.19 17.01
N LEU A 43 -3.93 0.08 16.66
CA LEU A 43 -3.10 1.23 17.06
C LEU A 43 -3.63 2.00 18.30
N GLN A 44 -4.68 1.48 18.98
CA GLN A 44 -5.20 2.02 20.24
C GLN A 44 -4.81 1.21 21.49
N GLU A 45 -3.69 0.49 21.48
CA GLU A 45 -3.03 0.05 22.73
C GLU A 45 -1.63 0.65 22.80
N GLY A 46 -1.51 1.87 23.32
CA GLY A 46 -0.21 2.47 23.58
C GLY A 46 -0.14 3.99 23.74
N ALA A 47 -1.12 4.64 24.38
CA ALA A 47 -0.93 5.95 25.01
C ALA A 47 -1.87 6.13 26.20
#